data_AF-A0A0J7IEC7-F1
#
_entry.id   AF-A0A0J7IEC7-F1
#
_cell.length_a   1.000
_cell.length_b   1.000
_cell.length_c   1.000
_cell.angle_alpha   90.00
_cell.angle_beta   90.00
_cell.angle_gamma   90.00
#
_symmetry.space_group_name_H-M   'P 1'
#
loop_
_entity.id
_entity.type
_entity.pdbx_description
1 polymer ?
#
loop_
_entity_poly.entity_id
_entity_poly.type
_entity_poly.pdbx_seq_one_letter_code
_entity_poly.pdbx_strand_id
1 'polypeptide(L)'
;MKKLFTIFFTFLVFICFSQNKFTKNFTLFSIIKNGDISEIKPTQASVVYDFTSKKITINKLDGQKEVYKITSKSQKSNASNGEKFLETIATDGNYNFLFRFLENRLMIINMVTRNGLVFYK
;
A
#
# COMPACT_ATOMS: atom_id res chain seq x y z
N MET A 1 28.64 11.26 -32.33
CA MET A 1 28.73 10.75 -30.95
C MET A 1 27.77 11.40 -29.94
N LYS A 2 27.33 12.67 -30.10
CA LYS A 2 26.38 13.31 -29.16
C LYS A 2 24.94 12.77 -29.22
N LYS A 3 24.46 12.33 -30.39
CA LYS A 3 23.07 11.86 -30.58
C LYS A 3 22.78 10.48 -29.96
N LEU A 4 23.80 9.61 -29.84
CA LEU A 4 23.67 8.29 -29.21
C LEU A 4 23.54 8.37 -27.67
N PHE A 5 24.21 9.34 -27.05
CA PHE A 5 24.09 9.58 -25.60
C PHE A 5 22.69 10.04 -25.18
N THR A 6 22.02 10.85 -26.01
CA THR A 6 20.67 11.34 -25.73
C THR A 6 19.63 10.21 -25.77
N ILE A 7 19.81 9.24 -26.68
CA ILE A 7 18.94 8.06 -26.80
C ILE A 7 19.15 7.11 -25.61
N PHE A 8 20.41 6.92 -25.17
CA PHE A 8 20.70 6.10 -24.01
C PHE A 8 20.17 6.73 -22.70
N PHE A 9 20.22 8.06 -22.58
CA PHE A 9 19.68 8.78 -21.43
C PHE A 9 18.14 8.75 -21.37
N THR A 10 17.46 8.79 -22.52
CA THR A 10 15.98 8.67 -22.57
C THR A 10 15.51 7.24 -22.30
N PHE A 11 16.27 6.22 -22.69
CA PHE A 11 15.96 4.82 -22.37
C PHE A 11 16.12 4.49 -20.87
N LEU A 12 17.10 5.11 -20.20
CA LEU A 12 17.32 4.97 -18.75
C LEU A 12 16.21 5.57 -17.89
N VAL A 13 15.58 6.67 -18.34
CA VAL A 13 14.45 7.29 -17.62
C VAL A 13 13.20 6.40 -17.61
N PHE A 14 13.04 5.52 -18.60
CA PHE A 14 11.91 4.58 -18.67
C PHE A 14 12.07 3.34 -17.79
N ILE A 15 13.29 2.98 -17.35
CA ILE A 15 13.50 1.74 -16.58
C ILE A 15 13.11 1.91 -15.09
N CYS A 16 12.86 3.14 -14.64
CA CYS A 16 12.32 3.39 -13.30
C CYS A 16 10.79 3.31 -13.25
N PHE A 17 10.18 2.33 -13.92
CA PHE A 17 8.83 1.91 -13.56
C PHE A 17 8.91 1.19 -12.21
N SER A 18 8.93 1.95 -11.12
CA SER A 18 8.46 1.45 -9.82
C SER A 18 7.15 0.74 -10.07
N GLN A 19 6.97 -0.49 -9.56
CA GLN A 19 5.73 -1.26 -9.71
C GLN A 19 4.50 -0.37 -9.47
N ASN A 20 3.90 0.12 -10.56
CA ASN A 20 2.81 1.08 -10.50
C ASN A 20 1.49 0.39 -10.12
N LYS A 21 1.47 -0.93 -10.16
CA LYS A 21 0.31 -1.75 -9.82
C LYS A 21 0.74 -3.09 -9.26
N PHE A 22 0.08 -3.56 -8.21
CA PHE A 22 0.22 -4.91 -7.69
C PHE A 22 -1.03 -5.33 -6.90
N THR A 23 -1.18 -6.64 -6.70
CA THR A 23 -2.24 -7.22 -5.86
C THR A 23 -1.60 -8.05 -4.75
N LYS A 24 -2.14 -7.96 -3.53
CA LYS A 24 -1.80 -8.84 -2.40
C LYS A 24 -3.05 -9.50 -1.85
N ASN A 25 -2.97 -10.81 -1.59
CA ASN A 25 -4.03 -11.57 -0.94
C ASN A 25 -3.66 -11.79 0.53
N PHE A 26 -4.69 -11.83 1.39
CA PHE A 26 -4.56 -11.94 2.83
C PHE A 26 -5.60 -12.90 3.39
N THR A 27 -5.17 -13.76 4.31
CA THR A 27 -6.01 -14.79 4.94
C THR A 27 -6.35 -14.47 6.40
N LEU A 28 -5.69 -13.49 7.00
CA LEU A 28 -5.93 -13.07 8.38
C LEU A 28 -6.01 -11.56 8.49
N PHE A 29 -6.69 -11.06 9.52
CA PHE A 29 -6.70 -9.64 9.87
C PHE A 29 -6.75 -9.43 11.39
N SER A 30 -6.31 -8.25 11.82
CA SER A 30 -6.50 -7.75 13.18
C SER A 30 -6.83 -6.25 13.14
N ILE A 31 -7.48 -5.76 14.19
CA ILE A 31 -7.86 -4.35 14.37
C ILE A 31 -6.81 -3.67 15.25
N ILE A 32 -6.39 -2.48 14.85
CA ILE A 32 -5.59 -1.59 15.69
C ILE A 32 -6.54 -0.62 16.38
N LYS A 33 -6.53 -0.58 17.72
CA LYS A 33 -7.30 0.38 18.51
C LYS A 33 -6.43 0.93 19.63
N ASN A 34 -6.30 2.26 19.71
CA ASN A 34 -5.50 2.94 20.75
C ASN A 34 -4.04 2.45 20.84
N GLY A 35 -3.46 1.97 19.73
CA GLY A 35 -2.09 1.44 19.69
C GLY A 35 -1.98 -0.07 19.91
N ASP A 36 -3.04 -0.72 20.41
CA ASP A 36 -3.06 -2.17 20.62
C ASP A 36 -3.59 -2.91 19.38
N ILE A 37 -2.96 -4.04 19.08
CA ILE A 37 -3.40 -4.97 18.04
C ILE A 37 -4.32 -6.01 18.71
N SER A 38 -5.55 -6.12 18.21
CA SER A 38 -6.53 -7.09 18.71
C SER A 38 -6.17 -8.54 18.35
N GLU A 39 -7.01 -9.48 18.78
CA GLU A 39 -6.98 -10.86 18.30
C GLU A 39 -6.95 -10.92 16.76
N ILE A 40 -6.15 -11.86 16.23
CA ILE A 40 -6.07 -12.14 14.80
C ILE A 40 -7.21 -13.08 14.42
N LYS A 41 -7.99 -12.69 13.41
CA LYS A 41 -9.15 -13.43 12.92
C LYS A 41 -8.98 -13.82 11.45
N PRO A 42 -9.61 -14.92 11.00
CA PRO A 42 -9.62 -15.28 9.59
C PRO A 42 -10.33 -14.23 8.74
N THR A 43 -9.85 -14.07 7.51
CA THR A 43 -10.50 -13.28 6.45
C THR A 43 -10.16 -13.88 5.09
N GLN A 44 -10.77 -13.35 4.04
CA GLN A 44 -10.23 -13.47 2.68
C GLN A 44 -10.34 -12.09 2.05
N ALA A 45 -9.21 -11.40 1.95
CA ALA A 45 -9.15 -10.06 1.39
C ALA A 45 -8.09 -10.00 0.29
N SER A 46 -8.37 -9.24 -0.77
CA SER A 46 -7.36 -8.85 -1.76
C SER A 46 -7.24 -7.34 -1.80
N VAL A 47 -6.01 -6.85 -1.83
CA VAL A 47 -5.71 -5.43 -1.94
C VAL A 47 -5.00 -5.17 -3.25
N VAL A 48 -5.63 -4.37 -4.10
CA VAL A 48 -5.09 -3.90 -5.38
C VAL A 48 -4.58 -2.49 -5.17
N TYR A 49 -3.26 -2.32 -5.24
CA TYR A 49 -2.62 -1.02 -5.30
C TYR A 49 -2.43 -0.65 -6.77
N ASP A 50 -2.88 0.54 -7.18
CA ASP A 50 -2.76 1.05 -8.54
C ASP A 50 -2.43 2.56 -8.51
N PHE A 51 -1.15 2.87 -8.56
CA PHE A 51 -0.64 4.24 -8.55
C PHE A 51 -1.00 5.01 -9.83
N THR A 52 -1.11 4.33 -10.97
CA THR A 52 -1.46 4.93 -12.26
C THR A 52 -2.86 5.54 -12.20
N SER A 53 -3.83 4.81 -11.66
CA SER A 53 -5.19 5.30 -11.43
C SER A 53 -5.36 6.05 -10.10
N LYS A 54 -4.28 6.15 -9.31
CA LYS A 54 -4.26 6.73 -7.96
C LYS A 54 -5.29 6.10 -7.02
N LYS A 55 -5.41 4.77 -7.04
CA LYS A 55 -6.39 4.03 -6.24
C LYS A 55 -5.74 2.89 -5.46
N ILE A 56 -6.27 2.63 -4.27
CA ILE A 56 -6.10 1.36 -3.56
C ILE A 56 -7.49 0.77 -3.37
N THR A 57 -7.71 -0.45 -3.81
CA THR A 57 -8.98 -1.16 -3.66
C THR A 57 -8.80 -2.34 -2.73
N ILE A 58 -9.62 -2.44 -1.69
CA ILE A 58 -9.70 -3.61 -0.82
C ILE A 58 -10.98 -4.36 -1.19
N ASN A 59 -10.84 -5.57 -1.74
CA ASN A 59 -11.95 -6.47 -1.96
C ASN A 59 -12.04 -7.41 -0.75
N LYS A 60 -13.19 -7.41 -0.07
CA LYS A 60 -13.49 -8.28 1.06
C LYS A 60 -14.18 -9.56 0.59
N LEU A 61 -14.21 -10.57 1.47
CA LEU A 61 -14.83 -11.88 1.22
C LEU A 61 -16.31 -11.77 0.81
N ASP A 62 -17.04 -10.86 1.43
CA ASP A 62 -18.49 -10.66 1.22
C ASP A 62 -18.82 -9.89 -0.07
N GLY A 63 -17.83 -9.68 -0.94
CA GLY A 63 -17.97 -8.91 -2.17
C GLY A 63 -17.97 -7.41 -1.97
N GLN A 64 -17.91 -6.92 -0.72
CA GLN A 64 -17.75 -5.49 -0.45
C GLN A 64 -16.39 -5.00 -0.95
N LYS A 65 -16.38 -3.76 -1.43
CA LYS A 65 -15.19 -3.07 -1.92
C LYS A 65 -15.04 -1.74 -1.24
N GLU A 66 -13.84 -1.48 -0.75
CA GLU A 66 -13.43 -0.15 -0.30
C GLU A 66 -12.41 0.41 -1.28
N VAL A 67 -12.60 1.66 -1.70
CA VAL A 67 -11.72 2.32 -2.66
C VAL A 67 -11.17 3.60 -2.04
N TYR A 68 -9.85 3.65 -1.92
CA TYR A 68 -9.12 4.78 -1.38
C TYR A 68 -8.40 5.51 -2.51
N LYS A 69 -8.38 6.85 -2.46
CA LYS A 69 -7.65 7.68 -3.42
C LYS A 69 -6.24 7.97 -2.91
N ILE A 70 -5.21 7.59 -3.68
CA ILE A 70 -3.82 7.87 -3.34
C ILE A 70 -3.55 9.38 -3.45
N THR A 71 -3.05 9.98 -2.37
CA THR A 71 -2.76 11.43 -2.29
C THR A 71 -1.28 11.74 -2.16
N SER A 72 -0.44 10.77 -1.76
CA SER A 72 1.02 10.95 -1.71
C SER A 72 1.75 10.15 -2.79
N LYS A 73 3.00 10.55 -3.06
CA LYS A 73 3.95 9.64 -3.72
C LYS A 73 4.22 8.45 -2.79
N SER A 74 4.54 7.31 -3.38
CA SER A 74 4.90 6.12 -2.60
C SER A 74 6.38 6.12 -2.27
N GLN A 75 6.70 5.73 -1.05
CA GLN A 75 8.05 5.72 -0.51
C GLN A 75 8.44 4.29 -0.16
N LYS A 76 9.67 3.90 -0.50
CA LYS A 76 10.24 2.62 -0.07
C LYS A 76 11.24 2.89 1.03
N SER A 77 11.15 2.13 2.12
CA SER A 77 12.07 2.25 3.26
C SER A 77 12.18 0.91 4.00
N ASN A 78 12.95 0.89 5.08
CA ASN A 78 13.11 -0.25 5.97
C ASN A 78 12.54 0.09 7.34
N ALA A 79 11.82 -0.85 7.95
CA ALA A 79 11.44 -0.78 9.35
C ALA A 79 12.67 -0.98 10.25
N SER A 80 12.53 -0.68 11.54
CA SER A 80 13.64 -0.80 12.52
C SER A 80 14.23 -2.21 12.63
N ASN A 81 13.44 -3.23 12.30
CA ASN A 81 13.84 -4.64 12.24
C ASN A 81 14.47 -5.04 10.88
N GLY A 82 14.70 -4.09 9.97
CA GLY A 82 15.24 -4.33 8.63
C GLY A 82 14.21 -4.72 7.56
N GLU A 83 12.93 -4.89 7.93
CA GLU A 83 11.89 -5.29 6.99
C GLU A 83 11.59 -4.19 5.97
N LYS A 84 11.68 -4.51 4.68
CA LYS A 84 11.38 -3.57 3.59
C LYS A 84 9.88 -3.31 3.51
N PHE A 85 9.51 -2.05 3.30
CA PHE A 85 8.12 -1.67 3.08
C PHE A 85 7.95 -0.63 1.97
N LEU A 86 6.74 -0.61 1.39
CA LEU A 86 6.23 0.48 0.58
C LEU A 86 5.15 1.21 1.38
N GLU A 87 5.24 2.53 1.46
CA GLU A 87 4.30 3.37 2.18
C GLU A 87 3.67 4.42 1.26
N THR A 88 2.37 4.65 1.44
CA THR A 88 1.64 5.72 0.76
C THR A 88 0.52 6.25 1.65
N ILE A 89 0.05 7.46 1.38
CA ILE A 89 -1.14 8.04 1.99
C ILE A 89 -2.26 7.96 0.97
N ALA A 90 -3.41 7.46 1.42
CA ALA A 90 -4.63 7.44 0.64
C ALA A 90 -5.82 7.91 1.49
N THR A 91 -6.86 8.39 0.82
CA THR A 91 -8.04 8.98 1.47
C THR A 91 -9.32 8.24 1.11
N ASP A 92 -10.23 8.21 2.08
CA ASP A 92 -11.65 7.93 1.87
C ASP A 92 -12.45 9.10 2.47
N GLY A 93 -13.07 9.90 1.60
CA GLY A 93 -13.65 11.19 1.97
C GLY A 93 -12.65 12.11 2.69
N ASN A 94 -13.00 12.51 3.91
CA ASN A 94 -12.20 13.40 4.76
C ASN A 94 -11.16 12.66 5.62
N TYR A 95 -11.12 11.32 5.55
CA TYR A 95 -10.22 10.51 6.34
C TYR A 95 -8.95 10.20 5.55
N ASN A 96 -7.80 10.40 6.20
CA ASN A 96 -6.48 10.08 5.66
C ASN A 96 -5.94 8.81 6.31
N PHE A 97 -5.43 7.90 5.50
CA PHE A 97 -4.91 6.62 5.94
C PHE A 97 -3.49 6.41 5.43
N LEU A 98 -2.64 5.95 6.33
CA LEU A 98 -1.32 5.43 6.01
C LEU A 98 -1.45 3.97 5.60
N PHE A 99 -1.09 3.67 4.35
CA PHE A 99 -0.98 2.31 3.84
C PHE A 99 0.50 1.91 3.85
N ARG A 100 0.86 0.93 4.68
CA ARG A 100 2.22 0.36 4.73
C ARG A 100 2.19 -1.09 4.30
N PHE A 101 2.66 -1.35 3.10
CA PHE A 101 2.78 -2.68 2.50
C PHE A 101 4.15 -3.28 2.87
N LEU A 102 4.14 -4.29 3.72
CA LEU A 102 5.30 -5.10 4.04
C LEU A 102 5.22 -6.45 3.31
N GLU A 103 6.21 -7.32 3.48
CA GLU A 103 6.27 -8.59 2.77
C GLU A 103 5.05 -9.47 3.07
N ASN A 104 4.75 -9.64 4.38
CA ASN A 104 3.72 -10.57 4.86
C ASN A 104 2.49 -9.89 5.46
N ARG A 105 2.50 -8.55 5.56
CA ARG A 105 1.37 -7.81 6.10
C ARG A 105 1.15 -6.47 5.41
N LEU A 106 -0.08 -5.97 5.50
CA LEU A 106 -0.45 -4.60 5.16
C LEU A 106 -1.01 -3.95 6.42
N MET A 107 -0.48 -2.79 6.78
CA MET A 107 -1.05 -1.95 7.83
C MET A 107 -1.79 -0.78 7.19
N ILE A 108 -3.01 -0.51 7.66
CA ILE A 108 -3.86 0.60 7.25
C ILE A 108 -4.20 1.37 8.50
N ILE A 109 -3.66 2.58 8.67
CA ILE A 109 -3.80 3.35 9.91
C ILE A 109 -4.42 4.70 9.59
N ASN A 110 -5.55 5.02 10.22
CA ASN A 110 -6.10 6.36 10.20
C ASN A 110 -5.12 7.32 10.86
N MET A 111 -4.69 8.36 10.13
CA MET A 111 -3.61 9.24 10.57
C MET A 111 -3.98 10.12 11.78
N VAL A 112 -5.27 10.35 12.01
CA VAL A 112 -5.78 11.17 13.11
C VAL A 112 -6.01 10.31 14.35
N THR A 113 -6.81 9.25 14.24
CA THR A 113 -7.21 8.43 15.40
C THR A 113 -6.19 7.38 15.79
N ARG A 114 -5.22 7.08 14.90
CA ARG A 114 -4.26 5.98 15.03
C ARG A 114 -4.89 4.59 15.10
N ASN A 115 -6.20 4.48 14.92
CA ASN A 115 -6.91 3.22 14.75
C ASN A 115 -6.72 2.70 13.32
N GLY A 116 -6.91 1.41 13.13
CA GLY A 116 -6.61 0.81 11.84
C GLY A 116 -6.88 -0.68 11.74
N LEU A 117 -6.33 -1.26 10.69
CA LEU A 117 -6.41 -2.68 10.37
C LEU A 117 -5.03 -3.17 9.96
N VAL A 118 -4.71 -4.41 10.31
CA VAL A 118 -3.56 -5.13 9.78
C VAL A 118 -4.09 -6.38 9.08
N PHE A 119 -3.73 -6.55 7.81
CA PHE A 119 -3.94 -7.78 7.07
C PHE A 119 -2.67 -8.60 7.03
N TYR A 120 -2.76 -9.92 7.17
CA TYR A 120 -1.63 -10.85 7.08
C TYR A 120 -1.89 -11.89 5.99
N LYS A 121 -0.82 -12.26 5.28
CA LYS A 121 -0.85 -13.32 4.27
C LYS A 121 -1.27 -14.64 4.88
#